data_AF-A0A950TZW7-F1
#
_entry.id   AF-A0A950TZW7-F1
#
_cell.length_a   1.000
_cell.length_b   1.000
_cell.length_c   1.000
_cell.angle_alpha   90.00
_cell.angle_beta   90.00
_cell.angle_gamma   90.00
#
_symmetry.space_group_name_H-M   'P 1'
#
loop_
_entity.id
_entity.type
_entity.pdbx_description
1 polymer ?
#
loop_
_entity_poly.entity_id
_entity_poly.type
_entity_poly.pdbx_seq_one_letter_code
_entity_poly.pdbx_strand_id
1 'polypeptide(L)'
;MDLYDVLPTPFGLVRAGVAPDHPKIKSVTRRYEKTAADPGFRFFGGVEFGSDVSRAELFERYHAVIYAIGTSADNRLGIAGEDRPGSHAATEFVAWYNGHPDYADREFDLSTRRAVVIGNGNVAIDVARMLVLDPDDISVTDTADHAIAALAAAQV
;
A
#
# COMPACT_ATOMS: atom_id res chain seq x y z
N MET A 1 8.30 -1.95 -24.18
CA MET A 1 8.41 -1.30 -22.86
C MET A 1 8.58 -2.39 -21.84
N ASP A 2 9.61 -2.28 -21.01
CA ASP A 2 9.81 -3.18 -19.89
C ASP A 2 9.51 -2.43 -18.60
N LEU A 3 8.61 -2.97 -17.79
CA LEU A 3 8.25 -2.44 -16.49
C LEU A 3 8.87 -3.34 -15.41
N TYR A 4 9.72 -2.75 -14.59
CA TYR A 4 10.33 -3.39 -13.43
C TYR A 4 9.60 -2.95 -12.16
N ASP A 5 9.31 -3.89 -11.27
CA ASP A 5 8.71 -3.63 -9.98
C ASP A 5 9.34 -4.54 -8.92
N VAL A 6 9.56 -4.01 -7.73
CA VAL A 6 10.09 -4.78 -6.60
C VAL A 6 9.06 -5.81 -6.12
N LEU A 7 7.77 -5.52 -6.24
CA LEU A 7 6.72 -6.46 -5.87
C LEU A 7 6.41 -7.44 -7.02
N PRO A 8 6.02 -8.67 -6.69
CA PRO A 8 5.53 -9.62 -7.70
C PRO A 8 4.18 -9.20 -8.30
N THR A 9 3.46 -8.30 -7.63
CA THR A 9 2.15 -7.79 -8.08
C THR A 9 2.25 -6.35 -8.58
N PRO A 10 1.73 -6.04 -9.78
CA PRO A 10 1.78 -4.68 -10.32
C PRO A 10 0.75 -3.74 -9.65
N PHE A 11 0.66 -2.52 -10.17
CA PHE A 11 -0.32 -1.47 -9.87
C PHE A 11 -0.03 -0.59 -8.64
N GLY A 12 1.03 -0.88 -7.89
CA GLY A 12 1.49 -0.04 -6.78
C GLY A 12 0.37 0.31 -5.80
N LEU A 13 0.25 1.60 -5.45
CA LEU A 13 -0.77 2.07 -4.50
C LEU A 13 -2.21 1.90 -4.98
N VAL A 14 -2.49 1.66 -6.27
CA VAL A 14 -3.86 1.28 -6.68
C VAL A 14 -4.27 -0.04 -6.05
N ARG A 15 -3.31 -0.97 -5.86
CA ARG A 15 -3.52 -2.23 -5.14
C ARG A 15 -3.29 -2.07 -3.64
N ALA A 16 -2.15 -1.51 -3.25
CA ALA A 16 -1.66 -1.53 -1.87
C ALA A 16 -1.99 -0.28 -1.03
N GLY A 17 -2.61 0.74 -1.63
CA GLY A 17 -2.89 2.03 -0.99
C GLY A 17 -4.38 2.39 -0.97
N VAL A 18 -5.06 2.29 -2.11
CA VAL A 18 -6.50 2.58 -2.22
C VAL A 18 -7.27 1.70 -1.26
N ALA A 19 -8.05 2.31 -0.37
CA ALA A 19 -8.80 1.59 0.64
C ALA A 19 -9.75 0.53 0.02
N PRO A 20 -9.90 -0.65 0.64
CA PRO A 20 -10.70 -1.76 0.12
C PRO A 20 -12.17 -1.43 -0.15
N ASP A 21 -12.73 -0.50 0.62
CA ASP A 21 -14.10 -0.01 0.48
C ASP A 21 -14.29 1.00 -0.68
N HIS A 22 -13.21 1.31 -1.42
CA HIS A 22 -13.22 2.14 -2.63
C HIS A 22 -12.94 1.35 -3.94
N PRO A 23 -13.67 0.26 -4.25
CA PRO A 23 -13.37 -0.61 -5.40
C PRO A 23 -13.51 0.11 -6.75
N LYS A 24 -14.33 1.18 -6.81
CA LYS A 24 -14.49 2.00 -8.03
C LYS A 24 -13.18 2.67 -8.45
N ILE A 25 -12.33 3.10 -7.51
CA ILE A 25 -11.04 3.72 -7.83
C ILE A 25 -10.07 2.68 -8.38
N LYS A 26 -10.08 1.46 -7.84
CA LYS A 26 -9.27 0.32 -8.31
C LYS A 26 -9.58 -0.07 -9.75
N SER A 27 -10.74 0.32 -10.29
CA SER A 27 -11.17 0.03 -11.67
C SER A 27 -10.25 0.57 -12.78
N VAL A 28 -9.34 1.50 -12.46
CA VAL A 28 -8.29 1.97 -13.36
C VAL A 28 -7.33 0.85 -13.79
N THR A 29 -7.22 -0.23 -13.01
CA THR A 29 -6.39 -1.40 -13.34
C THR A 29 -6.72 -1.99 -14.70
N ARG A 30 -8.00 -1.94 -15.12
CA ARG A 30 -8.42 -2.39 -16.47
C ARG A 30 -7.72 -1.64 -17.61
N ARG A 31 -7.37 -0.37 -17.39
CA ARG A 31 -6.58 0.40 -18.37
C ARG A 31 -5.13 -0.07 -18.39
N TYR A 32 -4.56 -0.35 -17.23
CA TYR A 32 -3.20 -0.89 -17.11
C TYR A 32 -3.09 -2.28 -17.73
N GLU A 33 -4.07 -3.15 -17.50
CA GLU A 33 -4.16 -4.47 -18.14
C GLU A 33 -4.23 -4.35 -19.67
N LYS A 34 -5.01 -3.40 -20.18
CA LYS A 34 -5.06 -3.13 -21.63
C LYS A 34 -3.71 -2.70 -22.18
N THR A 35 -2.96 -1.86 -21.47
CA THR A 35 -1.59 -1.48 -21.85
C THR A 35 -0.64 -2.67 -21.75
N ALA A 36 -0.78 -3.50 -20.71
CA ALA A 36 0.06 -4.67 -20.49
C ALA A 36 -0.18 -5.79 -21.51
N ALA A 37 -1.33 -5.79 -22.17
CA ALA A 37 -1.67 -6.71 -23.25
C ALA A 37 -0.97 -6.37 -24.59
N ASP A 38 -0.29 -5.23 -24.69
CA ASP A 38 0.52 -4.90 -25.87
C ASP A 38 1.68 -5.92 -26.01
N PRO A 39 1.90 -6.54 -27.19
CA PRO A 39 2.98 -7.51 -27.37
C PRO A 39 4.39 -6.96 -27.11
N GLY A 40 4.56 -5.65 -27.22
CA GLY A 40 5.79 -4.95 -26.90
C GLY A 40 5.95 -4.64 -25.41
N PHE A 41 4.96 -4.93 -24.56
CA PHE A 41 5.03 -4.73 -23.12
C PHE A 41 5.49 -6.00 -22.39
N ARG A 42 6.39 -5.86 -21.42
CA ARG A 42 6.84 -6.93 -20.54
C ARG A 42 6.88 -6.44 -19.09
N PHE A 43 6.41 -7.26 -18.16
CA PHE A 43 6.45 -6.99 -16.73
C PHE A 43 7.45 -7.92 -16.04
N PHE A 44 8.32 -7.35 -15.22
CA PHE A 44 9.31 -8.03 -14.41
C PHE A 44 9.11 -7.63 -12.95
N GLY A 45 8.22 -8.35 -12.26
CA GLY A 45 7.99 -8.19 -10.81
C GLY A 45 9.02 -8.98 -9.99
N GLY A 46 9.22 -8.58 -8.74
CA GLY A 46 10.25 -9.17 -7.88
C GLY A 46 11.67 -8.74 -8.24
N VAL A 47 11.84 -7.59 -8.90
CA VAL A 47 13.14 -7.05 -9.33
C VAL A 47 13.36 -5.69 -8.70
N GLU A 48 14.32 -5.61 -7.77
CA GLU A 48 14.63 -4.40 -7.03
C GLU A 48 15.68 -3.53 -7.75
N PHE A 49 15.31 -2.29 -8.06
CA PHE A 49 16.25 -1.31 -8.61
C PHE A 49 17.29 -0.88 -7.57
N GLY A 50 18.56 -0.98 -7.93
CA GLY A 50 19.71 -0.73 -7.06
C GLY A 50 20.29 -2.00 -6.43
N SER A 51 19.56 -3.11 -6.45
CA SER A 51 20.01 -4.43 -5.96
C SER A 51 20.15 -5.43 -7.12
N ASP A 52 19.04 -5.77 -7.79
CA ASP A 52 19.02 -6.75 -8.89
C ASP A 52 19.37 -6.13 -10.24
N VAL A 53 19.03 -4.85 -10.42
CA VAL A 53 19.38 -4.07 -11.61
C VAL A 53 19.93 -2.71 -11.21
N SER A 54 21.08 -2.35 -11.78
CA SER A 54 21.70 -1.05 -11.52
C SER A 54 21.29 0.01 -12.54
N ARG A 55 21.42 1.29 -12.16
CA ARG A 55 21.24 2.42 -13.08
C ARG A 55 22.11 2.30 -14.33
N ALA A 56 23.37 1.92 -14.16
CA ALA A 56 24.32 1.82 -15.27
C ALA A 56 23.86 0.77 -16.29
N GLU A 57 23.43 -0.40 -15.82
CA GLU A 57 22.91 -1.46 -16.70
C GLU A 57 21.64 -1.04 -17.43
N LEU A 58 20.71 -0.35 -16.77
CA LEU A 58 19.51 0.14 -17.44
C LEU A 58 19.84 1.18 -18.52
N PHE A 59 20.80 2.06 -18.27
CA PHE A 59 21.21 3.09 -19.24
C PHE A 59 21.99 2.51 -20.43
N GLU A 60 22.68 1.39 -20.23
CA GLU A 60 23.35 0.67 -21.31
C GLU A 60 22.35 -0.14 -22.18
N ARG A 61 21.30 -0.69 -21.57
CA ARG A 61 20.35 -1.62 -22.22
C ARG A 61 19.13 -0.94 -22.83
N TYR A 62 18.78 0.27 -22.40
CA TYR A 62 17.58 0.98 -22.83
C TYR A 62 17.88 2.37 -23.39
N HIS A 63 17.16 2.75 -24.46
CA HIS A 63 17.25 4.08 -25.04
C HIS A 63 16.76 5.21 -24.11
N ALA A 64 15.82 4.89 -23.21
CA ALA A 64 15.30 5.81 -22.21
C ALA A 64 14.87 5.03 -20.96
N VAL A 65 15.05 5.64 -19.79
CA VAL A 65 14.67 5.08 -18.48
C VAL A 65 13.75 6.08 -17.79
N ILE A 66 12.58 5.60 -17.35
CA ILE A 66 11.58 6.39 -16.62
C ILE A 66 11.51 5.84 -15.19
N TYR A 67 11.76 6.71 -14.22
CA TYR A 67 11.61 6.37 -12.80
C TYR A 67 10.19 6.71 -12.35
N ALA A 68 9.40 5.68 -12.04
CA ALA A 68 8.02 5.79 -11.56
C ALA A 68 7.86 5.11 -10.18
N ILE A 69 8.86 5.28 -9.31
CA ILE A 69 9.00 4.55 -8.04
C ILE A 69 8.09 5.05 -6.90
N GLY A 70 7.34 6.13 -7.12
CA GLY A 70 6.51 6.75 -6.09
C GLY A 70 7.32 7.30 -4.91
N THR A 71 6.68 7.36 -3.74
CA THR A 71 7.29 7.77 -2.47
C THR A 71 6.95 6.73 -1.41
N SER A 72 7.95 6.03 -0.90
CA SER A 72 7.80 5.00 0.14
C SER A 72 7.99 5.53 1.57
N ALA A 73 8.52 6.75 1.72
CA ALA A 73 8.83 7.32 3.02
C ALA A 73 7.68 8.17 3.59
N ASP A 74 7.42 7.99 4.88
CA ASP A 74 6.48 8.82 5.64
C ASP A 74 7.09 10.12 6.15
N ASN A 75 6.24 11.14 6.25
CA ASN A 75 6.60 12.36 6.96
C ASN A 75 6.51 12.12 8.46
N ARG A 76 7.64 12.26 9.14
CA ARG A 76 7.71 12.25 10.60
C ARG A 76 7.14 13.55 11.18
N LEU A 77 6.41 13.42 12.29
CA LEU A 77 5.96 14.52 13.13
C LEU A 77 7.14 15.19 13.85
N GLY A 78 8.21 14.45 14.16
CA GLY A 78 9.40 15.00 14.82
C GLY A 78 9.15 15.48 16.25
N ILE A 79 8.22 14.83 16.95
CA ILE A 79 7.81 15.17 18.32
C ILE A 79 8.25 14.12 19.33
N ALA A 80 8.38 14.52 20.59
CA ALA A 80 8.69 13.59 21.67
C ALA A 80 7.61 12.51 21.82
N GLY A 81 8.03 11.24 21.79
CA GLY A 81 7.15 10.09 21.94
C GLY A 81 6.59 9.51 20.63
N GLU A 82 6.99 10.04 19.47
CA GLU A 82 6.60 9.53 18.14
C GLU A 82 6.97 8.05 17.93
N ASP A 83 8.07 7.57 18.52
CA ASP A 83 8.53 6.17 18.37
C ASP A 83 8.00 5.23 19.47
N ARG A 84 6.98 5.64 20.25
CA ARG A 84 6.40 4.77 21.29
C ARG A 84 5.54 3.66 20.66
N PRO A 85 5.42 2.49 21.31
CA PRO A 85 4.46 1.46 20.88
C PRO A 85 3.05 2.05 20.73
N GLY A 86 2.38 1.72 19.63
CA GLY A 86 1.06 2.26 19.27
C GLY A 86 1.09 3.57 18.47
N SER A 87 2.27 4.16 18.25
CA SER A 87 2.45 5.30 17.34
C SER A 87 2.99 4.80 15.99
N HIS A 88 2.15 4.89 14.96
CA HIS A 88 2.42 4.32 13.64
C HIS A 88 2.17 5.34 12.54
N ALA A 89 2.92 5.24 11.45
CA ALA A 89 2.58 6.01 10.25
C ALA A 89 1.33 5.43 9.59
N ALA A 90 0.51 6.30 9.00
CA ALA A 90 -0.75 5.89 8.37
C ALA A 90 -0.52 4.93 7.21
N THR A 91 0.57 5.09 6.44
CA THR A 91 0.90 4.21 5.32
C THR A 91 1.19 2.78 5.76
N GLU A 92 1.79 2.56 6.95
CA GLU A 92 2.03 1.22 7.49
C GLU A 92 0.70 0.51 7.75
N PHE A 93 -0.26 1.23 8.36
CA PHE A 93 -1.60 0.70 8.63
C PHE A 93 -2.38 0.43 7.34
N VAL A 94 -2.27 1.33 6.36
CA VAL A 94 -2.88 1.19 5.03
C VAL A 94 -2.30 0.00 4.27
N ALA A 95 -0.98 -0.15 4.29
CA ALA A 95 -0.28 -1.23 3.63
C ALA A 95 -0.62 -2.58 4.30
N TRP A 96 -0.70 -2.61 5.62
CA TRP A 96 -1.13 -3.77 6.41
C TRP A 96 -2.53 -4.23 6.01
N TYR A 97 -3.56 -3.37 6.09
CA TYR A 97 -4.92 -3.81 5.76
C TYR A 97 -5.11 -4.13 4.28
N ASN A 98 -4.27 -3.61 3.38
CA ASN A 98 -4.27 -3.96 1.95
C ASN A 98 -3.39 -5.18 1.62
N GLY A 99 -2.75 -5.80 2.61
CA GLY A 99 -1.93 -7.01 2.43
C GLY A 99 -0.62 -6.78 1.67
N HIS A 100 0.00 -5.61 1.82
CA HIS A 100 1.35 -5.38 1.31
C HIS A 100 2.34 -6.32 2.02
N PRO A 101 3.20 -7.05 1.30
CA PRO A 101 4.04 -8.09 1.91
C PRO A 101 4.95 -7.56 3.02
N ASP A 102 5.56 -6.39 2.86
CA ASP A 102 6.43 -5.77 3.88
C ASP A 102 5.71 -5.40 5.19
N TYR A 103 4.38 -5.37 5.18
CA TYR A 103 3.55 -4.97 6.33
C TYR A 103 2.56 -6.05 6.78
N ALA A 104 2.49 -7.19 6.07
CA ALA A 104 1.49 -8.23 6.34
C ALA A 104 1.64 -8.88 7.72
N ASP A 105 2.87 -8.95 8.23
CA ASP A 105 3.19 -9.50 9.56
C ASP A 105 3.15 -8.44 10.68
N ARG A 106 2.69 -7.21 10.39
CA ARG A 106 2.55 -6.18 11.41
C ARG A 106 1.36 -6.47 12.31
N GLU A 107 1.55 -6.21 13.59
CA GLU A 107 0.50 -6.25 14.60
C GLU A 107 0.19 -4.84 15.08
N PHE A 108 -1.11 -4.52 15.14
CA PHE A 108 -1.62 -3.28 15.69
C PHE A 108 -2.46 -3.60 16.92
N ASP A 109 -2.15 -2.99 18.07
CA ASP A 109 -2.97 -3.11 19.27
C ASP A 109 -4.26 -2.26 19.12
N LEU A 110 -5.33 -2.92 18.69
CA LEU A 110 -6.66 -2.33 18.53
C LEU A 110 -7.58 -2.61 19.73
N SER A 111 -7.04 -3.06 20.86
CA SER A 111 -7.83 -3.32 22.08
C SER A 111 -8.17 -2.06 22.87
N THR A 112 -7.64 -0.91 22.45
CA THR A 112 -7.89 0.38 23.11
C THR A 112 -9.21 0.99 22.65
N ARG A 113 -9.79 1.89 23.46
CA ARG A 113 -11.07 2.58 23.15
C ARG A 113 -10.93 3.88 22.37
N ARG A 114 -9.71 4.21 21.93
CA ARG A 114 -9.44 5.50 21.28
C ARG A 114 -8.19 5.43 20.43
N ALA A 115 -8.38 5.57 19.13
CA ALA A 115 -7.33 5.92 18.19
C ALA A 115 -7.33 7.44 17.93
N VAL A 116 -6.16 7.99 17.64
CA VAL A 116 -6.00 9.39 17.20
C VAL A 116 -5.27 9.37 15.86
N VAL A 117 -5.91 9.92 14.83
CA VAL A 117 -5.31 10.07 13.49
C VAL A 117 -4.86 11.52 13.31
N ILE A 118 -3.58 11.73 13.00
CA ILE A 118 -3.02 13.06 12.77
C ILE A 118 -2.93 13.32 11.26
N GLY A 119 -3.72 14.29 10.79
CA GLY A 119 -3.73 14.71 9.38
C GLY A 119 -5.11 15.15 8.92
N ASN A 120 -5.15 15.89 7.81
CA ASN A 120 -6.40 16.37 7.20
C ASN A 120 -6.47 16.02 5.70
N GLY A 121 -5.94 14.86 5.33
CA GLY A 121 -5.96 14.34 3.97
C GLY A 121 -6.82 13.09 3.85
N ASN A 122 -7.05 12.64 2.61
CA ASN A 122 -7.89 11.46 2.35
C ASN A 122 -7.39 10.19 3.06
N VAL A 123 -6.07 10.00 3.17
CA VAL A 123 -5.49 8.86 3.89
C VAL A 123 -5.88 8.87 5.37
N ALA A 124 -5.94 10.04 6.01
CA ALA A 124 -6.39 10.13 7.40
C ALA A 124 -7.85 9.69 7.56
N ILE A 125 -8.69 10.04 6.57
CA ILE A 125 -10.10 9.63 6.53
C ILE A 125 -10.22 8.12 6.23
N ASP A 126 -9.36 7.56 5.37
CA ASP A 126 -9.32 6.13 5.09
C ASP A 126 -8.97 5.32 6.34
N VAL A 127 -7.94 5.72 7.08
CA VAL A 127 -7.58 5.10 8.36
C VAL A 127 -8.72 5.21 9.37
N ALA A 128 -9.27 6.42 9.57
CA ALA A 128 -10.35 6.63 10.52
C ALA A 128 -11.59 5.80 10.17
N ARG A 129 -11.91 5.66 8.88
CA ARG A 129 -13.05 4.89 8.40
C ARG A 129 -12.83 3.39 8.57
N MET A 130 -11.65 2.86 8.20
CA MET A 130 -11.33 1.44 8.40
C MET A 130 -11.39 1.02 9.88
N LEU A 131 -11.05 1.93 10.81
CA LEU A 131 -11.13 1.67 12.26
C LEU A 131 -12.56 1.63 12.82
N VAL A 132 -13.55 2.19 12.12
CA VAL A 132 -14.93 2.34 12.63
C VAL A 132 -16.00 1.74 11.71
N LEU A 133 -15.59 1.15 10.58
CA LEU A 133 -16.51 0.46 9.67
C LEU A 133 -17.06 -0.80 10.36
N ASP A 134 -18.31 -1.15 10.05
CA ASP A 134 -18.88 -2.38 10.57
C ASP A 134 -18.08 -3.59 10.04
N PRO A 135 -17.72 -4.58 10.89
CA PRO A 135 -16.99 -5.77 10.44
C PRO A 135 -17.66 -6.49 9.26
N ASP A 136 -19.00 -6.51 9.19
CA ASP A 136 -19.73 -7.13 8.08
C ASP A 136 -19.49 -6.38 6.77
N ASP A 137 -19.40 -5.05 6.81
CA ASP A 137 -19.10 -4.20 5.66
C ASP A 137 -17.64 -4.38 5.17
N ILE A 138 -16.69 -4.62 6.09
CA ILE A 138 -15.29 -4.89 5.73
C ILE A 138 -15.16 -6.29 5.11
N SER A 139 -15.89 -7.28 5.63
CA SER A 139 -15.75 -8.70 5.27
C SER A 139 -15.97 -9.02 3.79
N VAL A 140 -16.70 -8.15 3.08
CA VAL A 140 -17.02 -8.31 1.64
C VAL A 140 -16.06 -7.56 0.71
N THR A 141 -15.05 -6.88 1.27
CA THR A 141 -14.04 -6.11 0.52
C THR A 141 -12.81 -6.96 0.20
N ASP A 142 -11.81 -6.37 -0.47
CA ASP A 142 -10.49 -6.99 -0.69
C ASP A 142 -9.47 -6.68 0.43
N THR A 143 -9.96 -6.37 1.64
CA THR A 143 -9.13 -6.23 2.85
C THR A 143 -8.42 -7.54 3.15
N ALA A 144 -7.18 -7.49 3.62
CA ALA A 144 -6.44 -8.69 3.98
C ALA A 144 -7.10 -9.44 5.15
N ASP A 145 -7.22 -10.77 5.05
CA ASP A 145 -7.95 -11.60 6.04
C ASP A 145 -7.46 -11.39 7.48
N HIS A 146 -6.15 -11.24 7.68
CA HIS A 146 -5.56 -10.98 9.00
C HIS A 146 -6.02 -9.63 9.58
N ALA A 147 -6.18 -8.63 8.72
CA ALA A 147 -6.65 -7.30 9.12
C ALA A 147 -8.16 -7.30 9.37
N ILE A 148 -8.96 -8.04 8.59
CA ILE A 148 -10.39 -8.24 8.86
C ILE A 148 -10.58 -8.81 10.27
N ALA A 149 -9.85 -9.87 10.61
CA ALA A 149 -9.93 -10.51 11.93
C ALA A 149 -9.56 -9.54 13.07
N ALA A 150 -8.51 -8.73 12.88
CA ALA A 150 -8.08 -7.75 13.87
C ALA A 150 -9.06 -6.57 14.02
N LEU A 151 -9.58 -6.04 12.91
CA LEU A 151 -10.54 -4.95 12.89
C LEU A 151 -11.89 -5.38 13.48
N ALA A 152 -12.34 -6.62 13.23
CA ALA A 152 -13.55 -7.17 13.82
C ALA A 152 -13.47 -7.32 15.35
N ALA A 153 -12.27 -7.47 15.90
CA ALA A 153 -12.02 -7.55 17.34
C ALA A 153 -11.66 -6.19 17.98
N ALA A 154 -11.57 -5.12 17.18
CA ALA A 154 -11.18 -3.80 17.66
C ALA A 154 -12.20 -3.24 18.67
N GLN A 155 -11.70 -2.54 19.68
CA GLN A 155 -12.51 -1.85 20.70
C GLN A 155 -12.51 -0.33 20.52
N VAL A 156 -11.91 0.14 19.43
CA VAL A 156 -11.67 1.56 19.11
C VAL A 156 -12.97 2.30 18.87
#